data_AF-A0A1A8AWG0-F1
#
_entry.id   AF-A0A1A8AWG0-F1
#
_cell.length_a   1.000
_cell.length_b   1.000
_cell.length_c   1.000
_cell.angle_alpha   90.00
_cell.angle_beta   90.00
_cell.angle_gamma   90.00
#
_symmetry.space_group_name_H-M   'P 1'
#
loop_
_entity.id
_entity.type
_entity.pdbx_description
1 polymer ?
#
loop_
_entity_poly.entity_id
_entity_poly.type
_entity_poly.pdbx_seq_one_letter_code
_entity_poly.pdbx_strand_id
1 'polypeptide(L)'
;LLVMLYCLSCASGWSWASLSLLVDPEDFLVSVGVIIFSYTSQIFLPPLEGSMENRGHFEAMLGWTHGAAGVMKTMFSLLAVLTWGTETSEVITDNLPFNLRPIVNVCLLAKALLSYPLPFYSAAEILQTCLHKDASPSSSSKPTSRPVSRPTLMIRGTLLMTSYFLALLVPRFSLLMGLTGSVTGAAMTLILPCLFHLRLQWRRLTVQDRLVDICILSLGLLCSVSGGICAVKRLMEGL
;
A
#
# COMPACT_ATOMS: atom_id res chain seq x y z
N LEU A 1 -14.63 3.68 11.40
CA LEU A 1 -15.48 3.51 12.60
C LEU A 1 -16.97 3.68 12.27
N LEU A 2 -17.41 4.82 11.69
CA LEU A 2 -18.80 5.02 11.27
C LEU A 2 -19.37 3.88 10.42
N VAL A 3 -18.62 3.42 9.41
CA VAL A 3 -19.03 2.29 8.56
C VAL A 3 -19.19 1.00 9.35
N MET A 4 -18.28 0.71 10.29
CA MET A 4 -18.38 -0.50 11.13
C MET A 4 -19.58 -0.44 12.07
N LEU A 5 -19.88 0.73 12.64
CA LEU A 5 -21.09 0.93 13.45
C LEU A 5 -22.37 0.73 12.62
N TYR A 6 -22.38 1.19 11.37
CA TYR A 6 -23.49 0.95 10.45
C TYR A 6 -23.65 -0.56 10.17
N CYS A 7 -22.58 -1.28 9.82
CA CYS A 7 -22.63 -2.72 9.62
C CYS A 7 -23.11 -3.49 10.86
N LEU A 8 -22.69 -3.07 12.06
CA LEU A 8 -23.16 -3.62 13.34
C LEU A 8 -24.64 -3.33 13.59
N SER A 9 -25.16 -2.17 13.19
CA SER A 9 -26.59 -1.86 13.29
C SER A 9 -27.45 -2.76 12.39
N CYS A 10 -26.87 -3.28 11.31
CA CYS A 10 -27.49 -4.24 10.40
C CYS A 10 -27.26 -5.71 10.79
N ALA A 11 -26.77 -6.00 12.01
CA ALA A 11 -26.38 -7.34 12.44
C ALA A 11 -27.50 -8.39 12.39
N SER A 12 -28.76 -7.97 12.55
CA SER A 12 -29.91 -8.88 12.44
C SER A 12 -30.14 -9.44 11.03
N GLY A 13 -29.62 -8.77 10.00
CA GLY A 13 -29.77 -9.15 8.60
C GLY A 13 -28.52 -9.77 7.98
N TRP A 14 -27.52 -10.17 8.78
CA TRP A 14 -26.27 -10.69 8.25
C TRP A 14 -26.46 -11.99 7.47
N SER A 15 -25.97 -11.97 6.23
CA SER A 15 -25.91 -13.14 5.38
C SER A 15 -24.61 -13.90 5.67
N TRP A 16 -24.73 -15.08 6.28
CA TRP A 16 -23.59 -15.99 6.44
C TRP A 16 -23.34 -16.83 5.18
N ALA A 17 -24.33 -16.92 4.29
CA ALA A 17 -24.23 -17.67 3.04
C ALA A 17 -23.29 -17.01 2.01
N SER A 18 -22.99 -15.72 2.16
CA SER A 18 -22.05 -14.99 1.31
C SER A 18 -20.57 -15.26 1.63
N LEU A 19 -20.26 -15.99 2.70
CA LEU A 19 -18.93 -16.53 2.97
C LEU A 19 -18.68 -17.80 2.14
N SER A 20 -18.72 -17.66 0.82
CA SER A 20 -18.29 -18.75 -0.07
C SER A 20 -16.76 -18.83 -0.10
N LEU A 21 -16.23 -19.99 0.28
CA LEU A 21 -14.78 -20.29 0.24
C LEU A 21 -14.26 -20.57 -1.18
N LEU A 22 -15.16 -20.65 -2.17
CA LEU A 22 -14.83 -20.83 -3.58
C LEU A 22 -14.49 -19.45 -4.16
N VAL A 23 -13.22 -19.23 -4.49
CA VAL A 23 -12.72 -17.95 -5.01
C VAL A 23 -12.06 -18.19 -6.35
N ASP A 24 -12.38 -17.35 -7.33
CA ASP A 24 -11.70 -17.36 -8.62
C ASP A 24 -10.22 -17.00 -8.46
N PRO A 25 -9.30 -17.71 -9.13
CA PRO A 25 -7.87 -17.52 -8.93
C PRO A 25 -7.40 -16.11 -9.30
N GLU A 26 -8.06 -15.46 -10.26
CA GLU A 26 -7.76 -14.08 -10.65
C GLU A 26 -8.11 -13.08 -9.53
N ASP A 27 -9.31 -13.21 -8.93
CA ASP A 27 -9.77 -12.29 -7.89
C ASP A 27 -9.07 -12.54 -6.55
N PHE A 28 -8.70 -13.80 -6.26
CA PHE A 28 -7.82 -14.13 -5.15
C PHE A 28 -6.49 -13.37 -5.26
N LEU A 29 -5.88 -13.39 -6.45
CA LEU A 29 -4.61 -12.77 -6.68
C LEU A 29 -4.66 -11.24 -6.60
N VAL A 30 -5.69 -10.62 -7.16
CA VAL A 30 -5.94 -9.18 -7.01
C VAL A 30 -6.09 -8.83 -5.53
N SER A 31 -6.80 -9.65 -4.76
CA SER A 31 -6.97 -9.48 -3.31
C SER A 31 -5.65 -9.57 -2.56
N VAL A 32 -4.79 -10.54 -2.89
CA VAL A 32 -3.44 -10.64 -2.31
C VAL A 32 -2.63 -9.37 -2.61
N GLY A 33 -2.68 -8.86 -3.83
CA GLY A 33 -2.06 -7.60 -4.20
C GLY A 33 -2.57 -6.42 -3.36
N VAL A 34 -3.89 -6.28 -3.20
CA VAL A 34 -4.49 -5.22 -2.37
C VAL A 34 -4.05 -5.33 -0.91
N ILE A 35 -3.95 -6.56 -0.38
CA ILE A 35 -3.47 -6.80 0.99
C ILE A 35 -2.02 -6.34 1.13
N ILE A 36 -1.12 -6.75 0.23
CA ILE A 36 0.30 -6.34 0.23
C ILE A 36 0.41 -4.82 0.14
N PHE A 37 -0.35 -4.19 -0.77
CA PHE A 37 -0.39 -2.73 -0.90
C PHE A 37 -0.80 -2.06 0.43
N SER A 38 -1.81 -2.61 1.12
CA SER A 38 -2.31 -2.05 2.39
C SER A 38 -1.29 -2.04 3.54
N TYR A 39 -0.23 -2.86 3.44
CA TYR A 39 0.88 -2.93 4.40
C TYR A 39 2.18 -2.32 3.87
N THR A 40 2.14 -1.69 2.68
CA THR A 40 3.29 -1.01 2.11
C THR A 40 3.56 0.28 2.90
N SER A 41 4.55 0.23 3.79
CA SER A 41 4.98 1.37 4.62
C SER A 41 6.49 1.65 4.54
N GLN A 42 7.21 0.90 3.69
CA GLN A 42 8.67 0.80 3.69
C GLN A 42 9.36 2.15 3.39
N ILE A 43 8.71 3.02 2.61
CA ILE A 43 9.23 4.36 2.28
C ILE A 43 9.29 5.25 3.53
N PHE A 44 8.40 5.02 4.50
CA PHE A 44 8.30 5.82 5.73
C PHE A 44 9.12 5.27 6.89
N LEU A 45 9.47 3.98 6.85
CA LEU A 45 10.13 3.32 7.97
C LEU A 45 11.47 3.97 8.35
N PRO A 46 12.41 4.25 7.43
CA PRO A 46 13.68 4.84 7.82
C PRO A 46 13.57 6.28 8.36
N PRO A 47 12.79 7.19 7.73
CA PRO A 47 12.55 8.52 8.32
C PRO A 47 11.85 8.45 9.70
N LEU A 48 10.92 7.50 9.87
CA LEU A 48 10.19 7.30 11.12
C LEU A 48 11.14 6.84 12.23
N GLU A 49 11.92 5.79 12.00
CA GLU A 49 12.92 5.29 12.94
C GLU A 49 13.95 6.38 13.28
N GLY A 50 14.41 7.14 12.27
CA GLY A 50 15.34 8.24 12.46
C GLY A 50 14.81 9.35 13.38
N SER A 51 13.49 9.55 13.38
CA SER A 51 12.78 10.58 14.15
C SER A 51 12.28 10.09 15.52
N MET A 52 12.43 8.81 15.86
CA MET A 52 12.05 8.28 17.17
C MET A 52 13.05 8.70 18.24
N GLU A 53 12.54 9.20 19.37
CA GLU A 53 13.33 9.50 20.57
C GLU A 53 14.15 8.27 21.02
N ASN A 54 13.50 7.09 21.05
CA ASN A 54 14.12 5.83 21.44
C ASN A 54 14.02 4.79 20.33
N ARG A 55 15.04 4.73 19.46
CA ARG A 55 15.10 3.78 18.32
C ARG A 55 15.02 2.30 18.72
N GLY A 56 15.46 1.95 19.92
CA GLY A 56 15.39 0.57 20.43
C GLY A 56 13.96 0.00 20.55
N HIS A 57 12.92 0.83 20.52
CA HIS A 57 11.52 0.40 20.56
C HIS A 57 10.87 0.26 19.17
N PHE A 58 11.63 0.46 18.09
CA PHE A 58 11.10 0.45 16.73
C PHE A 58 10.42 -0.88 16.35
N GLU A 59 11.07 -2.00 16.63
CA GLU A 59 10.53 -3.35 16.38
C GLU A 59 9.21 -3.59 17.14
N ALA A 60 9.15 -3.20 18.42
CA ALA A 60 7.94 -3.32 19.23
C ALA A 60 6.81 -2.43 18.69
N MET A 61 7.12 -1.20 18.31
CA MET A 61 6.17 -0.28 17.68
C MET A 61 5.62 -0.87 16.37
N LEU A 62 6.49 -1.44 15.52
CA LEU A 62 6.08 -2.09 14.28
C LEU A 62 5.14 -3.27 14.53
N GLY A 63 5.49 -4.15 15.47
CA GLY A 63 4.67 -5.31 15.82
C GLY A 63 3.27 -4.91 16.28
N TRP A 64 3.18 -3.97 17.22
CA TRP A 64 1.89 -3.48 17.73
C TRP A 64 1.06 -2.77 16.65
N THR A 65 1.68 -1.90 15.86
CA THR A 65 0.96 -1.14 14.82
C THR A 65 0.47 -2.01 13.69
N HIS A 66 1.29 -2.95 13.19
CA HIS A 66 0.88 -3.89 12.14
C HIS A 66 -0.16 -4.88 12.65
N GLY A 67 0.00 -5.40 13.87
CA GLY A 67 -0.98 -6.28 14.50
C GLY A 67 -2.34 -5.61 14.67
N ALA A 68 -2.36 -4.40 15.24
CA ALA A 68 -3.59 -3.62 15.38
C ALA A 68 -4.22 -3.29 14.02
N ALA A 69 -3.41 -2.91 13.02
CA ALA A 69 -3.90 -2.66 11.67
C ALA A 69 -4.53 -3.91 11.04
N GLY A 70 -3.94 -5.08 11.27
CA GLY A 70 -4.49 -6.35 10.81
C GLY A 70 -5.84 -6.67 11.40
N VAL A 71 -5.97 -6.60 12.74
CA VAL A 71 -7.25 -6.82 13.42
C VAL A 71 -8.33 -5.85 12.93
N MET A 72 -7.99 -4.56 12.78
CA MET A 72 -8.96 -3.56 12.33
C MET A 72 -9.40 -3.79 10.88
N LYS A 73 -8.46 -4.14 9.98
CA LYS A 73 -8.77 -4.42 8.57
C LYS A 73 -9.61 -5.69 8.41
N THR A 74 -9.26 -6.77 9.12
CA THR A 74 -10.02 -8.03 9.05
C THR A 74 -11.42 -7.86 9.62
N MET A 75 -11.55 -7.19 10.77
CA MET A 75 -12.85 -6.89 11.39
C MET A 75 -13.71 -6.01 10.47
N PHE A 76 -13.12 -4.98 9.88
CA PHE A 76 -13.81 -4.14 8.88
C PHE A 76 -14.28 -4.95 7.67
N SER A 77 -13.40 -5.77 7.10
CA SER A 77 -13.71 -6.60 5.92
C SER A 77 -14.80 -7.62 6.22
N LEU A 78 -14.73 -8.28 7.37
CA LEU A 78 -15.72 -9.27 7.78
C LEU A 78 -17.10 -8.63 7.95
N LEU A 79 -17.17 -7.49 8.67
CA LEU A 79 -18.43 -6.76 8.84
C LEU A 79 -19.03 -6.29 7.52
N ALA A 80 -18.20 -5.81 6.59
CA ALA A 80 -18.63 -5.41 5.27
C ALA A 80 -19.24 -6.57 4.48
N VAL A 81 -18.54 -7.71 4.41
CA VAL A 81 -18.99 -8.90 3.67
C VAL A 81 -20.26 -9.51 4.30
N LEU A 82 -20.40 -9.50 5.63
CA LEU A 82 -21.61 -9.98 6.29
C LEU A 82 -22.83 -9.07 6.05
N THR A 83 -22.59 -7.77 5.85
CA THR A 83 -23.66 -6.78 5.63
C THR A 83 -24.14 -6.74 4.18
N TRP A 84 -23.21 -6.71 3.21
CA TRP A 84 -23.53 -6.52 1.79
C TRP A 84 -23.32 -7.76 0.92
N GLY A 85 -22.56 -8.76 1.39
CA GLY A 85 -22.32 -10.00 0.64
C GLY A 85 -21.72 -9.74 -0.75
N THR A 86 -22.32 -10.35 -1.77
CA THR A 86 -21.90 -10.23 -3.18
C THR A 86 -22.07 -8.83 -3.77
N GLU A 87 -22.92 -8.00 -3.16
CA GLU A 87 -23.18 -6.63 -3.60
C GLU A 87 -22.11 -5.64 -3.08
N THR A 88 -21.01 -6.13 -2.52
CA THR A 88 -19.94 -5.28 -2.00
C THR A 88 -19.17 -4.62 -3.15
N SER A 89 -19.48 -3.35 -3.43
CA SER A 89 -18.71 -2.50 -4.35
C SER A 89 -17.22 -2.37 -3.94
N GLU A 90 -16.32 -2.16 -4.92
CA GLU A 90 -14.87 -1.97 -4.70
C GLU A 90 -14.57 -0.85 -3.71
N VAL A 91 -15.36 0.23 -3.76
CA VAL A 91 -15.34 1.33 -2.81
C VAL A 91 -16.54 1.19 -1.89
N ILE A 92 -16.26 0.82 -0.63
CA ILE A 92 -17.30 0.48 0.36
C ILE A 92 -18.31 1.60 0.61
N THR A 93 -17.94 2.86 0.39
CA THR A 93 -18.83 4.00 0.62
C THR A 93 -19.96 4.11 -0.40
N ASP A 94 -19.85 3.43 -1.54
CA ASP A 94 -20.92 3.38 -2.54
C ASP A 94 -22.09 2.50 -2.08
N ASN A 95 -21.85 1.55 -1.18
CA ASN A 95 -22.89 0.72 -0.58
C ASN A 95 -23.58 1.39 0.64
N LEU A 96 -23.12 2.58 1.06
CA LEU A 96 -23.72 3.31 2.18
C LEU A 96 -25.02 4.02 1.77
N PRO A 97 -25.97 4.18 2.71
CA PRO A 97 -27.20 4.90 2.44
C PRO A 97 -26.94 6.41 2.23
N PHE A 98 -27.86 7.07 1.53
CA PHE A 98 -27.71 8.46 1.05
C PHE A 98 -27.35 9.48 2.14
N ASN A 99 -27.78 9.24 3.37
CA ASN A 99 -27.57 10.08 4.54
C ASN A 99 -26.16 9.94 5.15
N LEU A 100 -25.54 8.76 5.06
CA LEU A 100 -24.20 8.52 5.63
C LEU A 100 -23.08 8.68 4.60
N ARG A 101 -23.35 8.34 3.34
CA ARG A 101 -22.39 8.42 2.23
C ARG A 101 -21.63 9.75 2.13
N PRO A 102 -22.28 10.94 2.11
CA PRO A 102 -21.55 12.20 1.97
C PRO A 102 -20.64 12.49 3.17
N ILE A 103 -21.07 12.16 4.39
CA ILE A 103 -20.29 12.38 5.62
C ILE A 103 -19.01 11.55 5.58
N VAL A 104 -19.13 10.26 5.25
CA VAL A 104 -17.98 9.36 5.17
C VAL A 104 -17.07 9.75 4.02
N ASN A 105 -17.62 10.11 2.85
CA ASN A 105 -16.82 10.53 1.69
C ASN A 105 -16.03 11.83 1.96
N VAL A 106 -16.64 12.83 2.60
CA VAL A 106 -15.93 14.07 2.98
C VAL A 106 -14.81 13.77 3.98
N CYS A 107 -15.05 12.89 4.95
CA CYS A 107 -14.03 12.46 5.90
C CYS A 107 -12.87 11.71 5.20
N LEU A 108 -13.18 10.80 4.27
CA LEU A 108 -12.17 10.08 3.49
C LEU A 108 -11.38 11.03 2.57
N LEU A 109 -12.04 12.02 1.98
CA LEU A 109 -11.39 13.05 1.17
C LEU A 109 -10.45 13.89 2.03
N ALA A 110 -10.89 14.35 3.20
CA ALA A 110 -10.04 15.08 4.14
C ALA A 110 -8.82 14.23 4.57
N LYS A 111 -9.04 12.95 4.87
CA LYS A 111 -7.95 12.00 5.16
C LYS A 111 -6.98 11.90 3.99
N ALA A 112 -7.47 11.76 2.76
CA ALA A 112 -6.65 11.64 1.57
C ALA A 112 -5.81 12.91 1.35
N LEU A 113 -6.40 14.10 1.47
CA LEU A 113 -5.71 15.39 1.33
C LEU A 113 -4.65 15.61 2.40
N LEU A 114 -4.93 15.22 3.64
CA LEU A 114 -3.98 15.34 4.75
C LEU A 114 -2.86 14.28 4.69
N SER A 115 -3.15 13.10 4.15
CA SER A 115 -2.19 11.99 4.08
C SER A 115 -1.33 12.04 2.82
N TYR A 116 -1.82 12.58 1.71
CA TYR A 116 -1.10 12.64 0.42
C TYR A 116 0.27 13.34 0.49
N PRO A 117 0.45 14.44 1.24
CA PRO A 117 1.74 15.10 1.38
C PRO A 117 2.85 14.18 1.90
N LEU A 118 2.54 13.25 2.81
CA LEU A 118 3.54 12.38 3.44
C LEU A 118 4.29 11.51 2.41
N PRO A 119 3.65 10.60 1.63
CA PRO A 119 4.34 9.84 0.59
C PRO A 119 4.93 10.74 -0.48
N PHE A 120 4.22 11.82 -0.84
CA PHE A 120 4.68 12.72 -1.90
C PHE A 120 6.02 13.38 -1.56
N TYR A 121 6.17 13.93 -0.35
CA TYR A 121 7.40 14.57 0.07
C TYR A 121 8.53 13.56 0.29
N SER A 122 8.26 12.41 0.90
CA SER A 122 9.26 11.35 1.04
C SER A 122 9.76 10.84 -0.31
N ALA A 123 8.87 10.61 -1.27
CA ALA A 123 9.25 10.20 -2.63
C ALA A 123 10.04 11.30 -3.36
N ALA A 124 9.63 12.56 -3.22
CA ALA A 124 10.34 13.68 -3.83
C ALA A 124 11.77 13.84 -3.26
N GLU A 125 11.95 13.66 -1.95
CA GLU A 125 13.25 13.74 -1.29
C GLU A 125 14.18 12.58 -1.71
N ILE A 126 13.65 11.36 -1.78
CA ILE A 126 14.41 10.19 -2.26
C ILE A 126 14.85 10.42 -3.71
N LEU A 127 13.94 10.85 -4.58
CA LEU A 127 14.24 11.08 -6.00
C LEU A 127 15.26 12.22 -6.19
N GLN A 128 15.16 13.29 -5.39
CA GLN A 128 16.17 14.36 -5.37
C GLN A 128 17.54 13.87 -4.93
N THR A 129 17.58 13.03 -3.89
CA THR A 129 18.82 12.46 -3.39
C THR A 129 19.46 11.57 -4.44
N CYS A 130 18.69 10.72 -5.11
CA CYS A 130 19.19 9.88 -6.21
C CYS A 130 19.75 10.73 -7.36
N LEU A 131 19.03 11.75 -7.82
CA LEU A 131 19.45 12.60 -8.94
C LEU A 131 20.65 13.50 -8.61
N HIS A 132 20.78 13.97 -7.37
CA HIS A 132 21.93 14.78 -6.94
C HIS A 132 23.15 13.97 -6.51
N LYS A 133 22.98 12.71 -6.09
CA LYS A 133 24.11 11.83 -5.73
C LYS A 133 25.00 11.52 -6.93
N ASP A 134 24.47 11.61 -8.16
CA ASP A 134 25.22 11.54 -9.41
C ASP A 134 25.89 12.88 -9.80
N ALA A 135 25.58 13.98 -9.10
CA ALA A 135 26.07 15.33 -9.34
C ALA A 135 27.01 15.84 -8.21
N SER A 136 28.02 15.05 -7.85
CA SER A 136 29.21 15.42 -7.02
C SER A 136 28.98 15.85 -5.55
N PRO A 137 29.84 15.42 -4.60
CA PRO A 137 29.77 15.82 -3.20
C PRO A 137 30.44 17.18 -3.00
N SER A 138 29.72 18.29 -3.18
CA SER A 138 30.27 19.61 -2.83
C SER A 138 29.35 20.45 -1.94
N SER A 139 29.90 20.72 -0.76
CA SER A 139 29.54 21.72 0.25
C SER A 139 28.36 21.41 1.18
N SER A 140 28.76 20.80 2.30
CA SER A 140 28.29 21.16 3.65
C SER A 140 28.01 22.67 3.76
N SER A 141 26.74 23.04 3.76
CA SER A 141 26.30 24.30 4.36
C SER A 141 24.90 24.12 4.93
N LYS A 142 24.74 24.62 6.16
CA LYS A 142 23.56 24.53 7.04
C LYS A 142 22.26 24.98 6.35
N PRO A 143 21.08 24.51 6.82
CA PRO A 143 19.80 24.83 6.22
C PRO A 143 19.35 26.23 6.65
N THR A 144 19.83 27.27 5.96
CA THR A 144 19.17 28.58 5.96
C THR A 144 18.23 28.64 4.77
N SER A 145 17.01 29.13 5.01
CA SER A 145 15.88 29.29 4.08
C SER A 145 16.29 29.65 2.64
N ARG A 146 16.58 28.64 1.81
CA ARG A 146 16.84 28.83 0.38
C ARG A 146 15.52 28.76 -0.40
N PRO A 147 15.31 29.65 -1.38
CA PRO A 147 14.20 29.50 -2.33
C PRO A 147 14.29 28.14 -3.01
N VAL A 148 13.12 27.50 -3.21
CA VAL A 148 13.00 26.17 -3.82
C VAL A 148 13.77 26.15 -5.14
N SER A 149 14.77 25.26 -5.27
CA SER A 149 15.57 25.17 -6.48
C SER A 149 14.70 24.71 -7.67
N ARG A 150 14.94 25.26 -8.87
CA ARG A 150 14.27 24.84 -10.12
C ARG A 150 14.19 23.31 -10.31
N PRO A 151 15.27 22.52 -10.09
CA PRO A 151 15.19 21.06 -10.21
C PRO A 151 14.23 20.42 -9.18
N THR A 152 14.19 20.94 -7.95
CA THR A 152 13.22 20.48 -6.93
C THR A 152 11.79 20.67 -7.40
N LEU A 153 11.48 21.84 -7.97
CA LEU A 153 10.16 22.15 -8.48
C LEU A 153 9.77 21.24 -9.65
N MET A 154 10.70 20.96 -10.58
CA MET A 154 10.47 20.05 -11.70
C MET A 154 10.16 18.63 -11.25
N ILE A 155 10.92 18.10 -10.28
CA ILE A 155 10.69 16.75 -9.73
C ILE A 155 9.30 16.66 -9.09
N ARG A 156 8.95 17.63 -8.25
CA ARG A 156 7.63 17.70 -7.59
C ARG A 156 6.50 17.84 -8.61
N GLY A 157 6.66 18.69 -9.62
CA GLY A 157 5.70 18.88 -10.70
C GLY A 157 5.49 17.60 -11.52
N THR A 158 6.58 16.90 -11.86
CA THR A 158 6.51 15.63 -12.60
C THR A 158 5.77 14.56 -11.80
N LEU A 159 6.11 14.39 -10.50
CA LEU A 159 5.41 13.46 -9.62
C LEU A 159 3.90 13.75 -9.54
N LEU A 160 3.51 15.01 -9.37
CA LEU A 160 2.11 15.43 -9.36
C LEU A 160 1.40 15.14 -10.68
N MET A 161 2.04 15.42 -11.82
CA MET A 161 1.44 15.14 -13.13
C MET A 161 1.29 13.65 -13.38
N THR A 162 2.28 12.83 -12.97
CA THR A 162 2.18 11.37 -13.11
C THR A 162 1.06 10.78 -12.24
N SER A 163 0.89 11.25 -11.01
CA SER A 163 -0.19 10.77 -10.13
C SER A 163 -1.57 11.19 -10.66
N TYR A 164 -1.68 12.40 -11.20
CA TYR A 164 -2.91 12.89 -11.84
C TYR A 164 -3.26 12.07 -13.10
N PHE A 165 -2.29 11.82 -13.98
CA PHE A 165 -2.52 11.05 -15.20
C PHE A 165 -2.92 9.61 -14.90
N LEU A 166 -2.27 8.97 -13.91
CA LEU A 166 -2.63 7.62 -13.46
C LEU A 166 -4.08 7.56 -12.94
N ALA A 167 -4.54 8.60 -12.23
CA ALA A 167 -5.91 8.70 -11.75
C ALA A 167 -6.94 8.83 -12.88
N LEU A 168 -6.57 9.41 -14.02
CA LEU A 168 -7.44 9.50 -15.20
C LEU A 168 -7.50 8.19 -16.00
N LEU A 169 -6.40 7.43 -16.05
CA LEU A 169 -6.29 6.23 -16.88
C LEU A 169 -6.96 4.99 -16.28
N VAL A 170 -7.00 4.86 -14.95
CA VAL A 170 -7.45 3.62 -14.29
C VAL A 170 -8.69 3.88 -13.43
N PRO A 171 -9.91 3.72 -13.99
CA PRO A 171 -11.15 3.99 -13.26
C PRO A 171 -11.52 2.88 -12.25
N ARG A 172 -10.84 1.72 -12.28
CA ARG A 172 -11.05 0.61 -11.33
C ARG A 172 -10.09 0.69 -10.16
N PHE A 173 -10.61 1.01 -9.00
CA PHE A 173 -9.85 1.24 -7.78
C PHE A 173 -9.19 -0.04 -7.27
N SER A 174 -9.92 -1.16 -7.27
CA SER A 174 -9.43 -2.46 -6.81
C SER A 174 -8.22 -2.94 -7.61
N LEU A 175 -8.29 -2.78 -8.94
CA LEU A 175 -7.27 -3.22 -9.87
C LEU A 175 -5.99 -2.37 -9.76
N LEU A 176 -6.13 -1.05 -9.61
CA LEU A 176 -4.98 -0.15 -9.42
C LEU A 176 -4.21 -0.51 -8.14
N MET A 177 -4.92 -0.72 -7.02
CA MET A 177 -4.30 -1.13 -5.76
C MET A 177 -3.71 -2.53 -5.84
N GLY A 178 -4.43 -3.48 -6.43
CA GLY A 178 -3.98 -4.85 -6.62
C GLY A 178 -2.71 -4.94 -7.48
N LEU A 179 -2.64 -4.19 -8.58
CA LEU A 179 -1.46 -4.09 -9.43
C LEU A 179 -0.30 -3.43 -8.70
N THR A 180 -0.55 -2.29 -8.04
CA THR A 180 0.50 -1.56 -7.31
C THR A 180 1.09 -2.44 -6.19
N GLY A 181 0.25 -3.21 -5.49
CA GLY A 181 0.70 -4.13 -4.44
C GLY A 181 1.38 -5.38 -4.97
N SER A 182 0.86 -6.01 -6.02
CA SER A 182 1.46 -7.22 -6.60
C SER A 182 2.80 -6.93 -7.29
N VAL A 183 2.96 -5.79 -7.94
CA VAL A 183 4.21 -5.44 -8.62
C VAL A 183 5.15 -4.67 -7.68
N THR A 184 4.80 -3.43 -7.35
CA THR A 184 5.68 -2.54 -6.57
C THR A 184 5.75 -2.97 -5.11
N GLY A 185 4.61 -3.33 -4.52
CA GLY A 185 4.53 -3.82 -3.14
C GLY A 185 5.33 -5.12 -2.97
N ALA A 186 5.10 -6.15 -3.79
CA ALA A 186 5.85 -7.41 -3.68
C ALA A 186 7.34 -7.21 -3.93
N ALA A 187 7.72 -6.33 -4.87
CA ALA A 187 9.11 -5.99 -5.10
C ALA A 187 9.77 -5.40 -3.84
N MET A 188 9.15 -4.39 -3.22
CA MET A 188 9.73 -3.70 -2.06
C MET A 188 9.62 -4.49 -0.75
N THR A 189 8.56 -5.28 -0.58
CA THR A 189 8.23 -5.93 0.70
C THR A 189 8.69 -7.39 0.79
N LEU A 190 8.77 -8.10 -0.34
CA LEU A 190 9.11 -9.52 -0.38
C LEU A 190 10.44 -9.74 -1.11
N ILE A 191 10.56 -9.28 -2.35
CA ILE A 191 11.68 -9.63 -3.23
C ILE A 191 12.98 -8.96 -2.75
N LEU A 192 12.98 -7.63 -2.60
CA LEU A 192 14.16 -6.85 -2.28
C LEU A 192 14.77 -7.20 -0.90
N PRO A 193 14.01 -7.25 0.22
CA PRO A 193 14.57 -7.61 1.52
C PRO A 193 15.12 -9.04 1.54
N CYS A 194 14.42 -10.03 0.97
CA CYS A 194 14.93 -11.40 0.90
C CYS A 194 16.18 -11.51 0.01
N LEU A 195 16.23 -10.78 -1.11
CA LEU A 195 17.41 -10.76 -1.96
C LEU A 195 18.63 -10.18 -1.22
N PHE A 196 18.44 -9.08 -0.50
CA PHE A 196 19.50 -8.49 0.31
C PHE A 196 19.92 -9.41 1.46
N HIS A 197 18.98 -9.98 2.19
CA HIS A 197 19.25 -10.89 3.29
C HIS A 197 20.06 -12.11 2.83
N LEU A 198 19.60 -12.78 1.75
CA LEU A 198 20.33 -13.90 1.14
C LEU A 198 21.71 -13.48 0.65
N ARG A 199 21.86 -12.35 -0.05
CA ARG A 199 23.15 -11.92 -0.62
C ARG A 199 24.16 -11.48 0.44
N LEU A 200 23.73 -10.74 1.44
CA LEU A 200 24.61 -10.18 2.48
C LEU A 200 24.97 -11.23 3.55
N GLN A 201 24.01 -12.07 3.95
CA GLN A 201 24.19 -13.02 5.05
C GLN A 201 24.32 -14.49 4.60
N TRP A 202 24.48 -14.77 3.29
CA TRP A 202 24.52 -16.14 2.74
C TRP A 202 25.31 -17.13 3.60
N ARG A 203 26.53 -16.76 4.01
CA ARG A 203 27.45 -17.63 4.78
C ARG A 203 27.06 -17.84 6.24
N ARG A 204 26.25 -16.94 6.82
CA ARG A 204 25.83 -16.96 8.23
C ARG A 204 24.44 -17.54 8.45
N LEU A 205 23.64 -17.63 7.38
CA LEU A 205 22.26 -18.12 7.45
C LEU A 205 22.18 -19.63 7.65
N THR A 206 21.23 -20.05 8.49
CA THR A 206 20.87 -21.45 8.62
C THR A 206 20.16 -21.94 7.35
N VAL A 207 20.09 -23.26 7.16
CA VAL A 207 19.36 -23.84 6.02
C VAL A 207 17.87 -23.49 6.08
N GLN A 208 17.30 -23.38 7.29
CA GLN A 208 15.91 -22.99 7.50
C GLN A 208 15.67 -21.54 7.07
N ASP A 209 16.52 -20.60 7.47
CA ASP A 209 16.38 -19.18 7.08
C ASP A 209 16.47 -19.03 5.55
N ARG A 210 17.40 -19.75 4.92
CA ARG A 210 17.53 -19.76 3.46
C ARG A 210 16.27 -20.29 2.78
N LEU A 211 15.68 -21.36 3.31
CA LEU A 211 14.46 -21.94 2.76
C LEU A 211 13.28 -20.96 2.88
N VAL A 212 13.16 -20.29 4.03
CA VAL A 212 12.12 -19.28 4.27
C VAL A 212 12.28 -18.11 3.29
N ASP A 213 13.49 -17.57 3.13
CA ASP A 213 13.75 -16.46 2.21
C ASP A 213 13.48 -16.85 0.75
N ILE A 214 13.88 -18.04 0.32
CA ILE A 214 13.62 -18.54 -1.04
C ILE A 214 12.11 -18.72 -1.26
N CYS A 215 11.38 -19.21 -0.26
CA CYS A 215 9.93 -19.36 -0.31
C CYS A 215 9.26 -17.99 -0.48
N ILE A 216 9.60 -17.00 0.36
CA ILE A 216 9.07 -15.63 0.28
C ILE A 216 9.39 -14.99 -1.07
N LEU A 217 10.63 -15.13 -1.54
CA LEU A 217 11.08 -14.63 -2.84
C LEU A 217 10.25 -15.23 -3.99
N SER A 218 10.04 -16.55 -3.96
CA SER A 218 9.25 -17.24 -4.98
C SER A 218 7.79 -16.79 -4.96
N LEU A 219 7.19 -16.61 -3.79
CA LEU A 219 5.82 -16.11 -3.63
C LEU A 219 5.69 -14.67 -4.15
N GLY A 220 6.66 -13.81 -3.85
CA GLY A 220 6.70 -12.44 -4.36
C GLY A 220 6.80 -12.38 -5.88
N LEU A 221 7.66 -13.22 -6.48
CA LEU A 221 7.77 -13.33 -7.94
C LEU A 221 6.49 -13.84 -8.58
N LEU A 222 5.89 -14.89 -8.02
CA LEU A 222 4.61 -15.44 -8.49
C LEU A 222 3.52 -14.37 -8.45
N CYS A 223 3.38 -13.67 -7.33
CA CYS A 223 2.39 -12.59 -7.17
C CYS A 223 2.61 -11.46 -8.17
N SER A 224 3.87 -11.05 -8.38
CA SER A 224 4.22 -9.97 -9.30
C SER A 224 3.95 -10.32 -10.77
N VAL A 225 4.36 -11.50 -11.21
CA VAL A 225 4.16 -11.97 -12.59
C VAL A 225 2.68 -12.14 -12.88
N SER A 226 1.97 -12.85 -12.01
CA SER A 226 0.54 -13.12 -12.22
C SER A 226 -0.29 -11.83 -12.10
N GLY A 227 0.05 -10.92 -11.19
CA GLY A 227 -0.63 -9.63 -11.03
C GLY A 227 -0.44 -8.73 -12.25
N GLY A 228 0.78 -8.72 -12.82
CA GLY A 228 1.07 -8.04 -14.09
C GLY A 228 0.26 -8.61 -15.25
N ILE A 229 0.21 -9.94 -15.41
CA ILE A 229 -0.58 -10.59 -16.47
C ILE A 229 -2.08 -10.26 -16.33
N CYS A 230 -2.62 -10.36 -15.12
CA CYS A 230 -4.03 -10.05 -14.83
C CYS A 230 -4.36 -8.59 -15.18
N ALA A 231 -3.50 -7.65 -14.79
CA ALA A 231 -3.71 -6.24 -15.10
C ALA A 231 -3.64 -5.94 -16.60
N VAL A 232 -2.69 -6.53 -17.33
CA VAL A 232 -2.61 -6.36 -18.79
C VAL A 232 -3.86 -6.91 -19.47
N LYS A 233 -4.28 -8.12 -19.12
CA LYS A 233 -5.51 -8.75 -19.66
C LYS A 233 -6.73 -7.86 -19.42
N ARG A 234 -6.93 -7.43 -18.18
CA ARG A 234 -8.09 -6.61 -17.80
C ARG A 234 -8.02 -5.17 -18.35
N LEU A 235 -6.83 -4.65 -18.64
CA LEU A 235 -6.68 -3.36 -19.33
C LEU A 235 -7.06 -3.50 -20.81
N MET A 236 -6.68 -4.61 -21.46
CA MET A 236 -7.06 -4.89 -22.85
C MET A 236 -8.56 -5.16 -23.02
N GLU A 237 -9.20 -5.82 -22.06
CA GLU A 237 -10.66 -6.07 -22.09
C GLU A 237 -11.49 -4.81 -21.79
N GLY A 238 -10.89 -3.80 -21.15
CA GLY A 238 -11.56 -2.55 -20.79
C GLY A 238 -11.36 -1.40 -21.78
N LEU A 239 -10.59 -1.63 -22.85
CA LEU A 239 -10.36 -0.69 -23.96
C LEU A 239 -11.26 -1.05 -25.15
#